data_AF-A0A951IKU6-F1
#
_entry.id   AF-A0A951IKU6-F1
#
_cell.length_a   1.000
_cell.length_b   1.000
_cell.length_c   1.000
_cell.angle_alpha   90.00
_cell.angle_beta   90.00
_cell.angle_gamma   90.00
#
_symmetry.space_group_name_H-M   'P 1'
#
loop_
_entity.id
_entity.type
_entity.pdbx_description
1 polymer ?
#
loop_
_entity_poly.entity_id
_entity_poly.type
_entity_poly.pdbx_seq_one_letter_code
_entity_poly.pdbx_strand_id
1 'polypeptide(L)' 'MNDDKGFKGNKRALPSKPCAVCGRPMSWRRAWAKNWDEVRYCSEACRRRKGAP' A
#
# COMPACT_ATOMS: atom_id res chain seq x y z
N MET A 1 -1.50 20.09 21.06
CA MET A 1 -0.40 19.91 20.09
C MET A 1 -0.65 18.58 19.39
N ASN A 2 -0.94 18.61 18.09
CA ASN A 2 -1.40 17.45 17.33
C ASN A 2 -0.25 16.47 17.10
N ASP A 3 -0.33 15.33 17.79
CA ASP A 3 0.66 14.26 17.83
C ASP A 3 0.75 13.56 16.47
N ASP A 4 1.63 14.09 15.61
CA ASP A 4 2.25 13.39 14.50
C ASP A 4 3.09 12.22 15.08
N LYS A 5 2.44 11.17 15.59
CA LYS A 5 3.13 9.97 16.10
C LYS A 5 3.75 9.22 14.93
N GLY A 6 4.98 9.60 14.63
CA GLY A 6 5.91 8.87 13.78
C GLY A 6 5.96 7.40 14.15
N PHE A 7 5.77 6.55 13.13
CA PHE A 7 5.88 5.10 13.17
C PHE A 7 7.23 4.66 13.75
N LYS A 8 7.25 4.40 15.06
CA LYS A 8 8.41 3.92 15.81
C LYS A 8 8.66 2.44 15.45
N GLY A 9 9.56 2.20 14.51
CA GLY A 9 10.46 1.04 14.54
C GLY A 9 9.93 -0.37 14.23
N ASN A 10 8.63 -0.62 14.01
CA ASN A 10 8.17 -1.99 13.71
C ASN A 10 7.43 -2.09 12.37
N LYS A 11 8.20 -2.28 11.29
CA LYS A 11 7.68 -2.49 9.93
C LYS A 11 6.80 -3.76 9.80
N ARG A 12 6.78 -4.64 10.82
CA ARG A 12 5.90 -5.83 10.88
C ARG A 12 4.44 -5.51 11.20
N ALA A 13 4.16 -4.37 11.84
CA ALA A 13 2.79 -3.94 12.14
C ALA A 13 2.14 -3.17 10.98
N LEU A 14 2.90 -2.87 9.92
CA LEU A 14 2.34 -2.23 8.74
C LEU A 14 1.44 -3.24 8.01
N PRO A 15 0.20 -2.86 7.67
CA PRO A 15 -0.65 -3.74 6.90
C PRO A 15 0.02 -4.00 5.55
N SER A 16 0.29 -5.27 5.28
CA SER A 16 0.77 -5.73 3.98
C SER A 16 -0.38 -6.43 3.28
N LYS A 17 -0.71 -5.98 2.07
CA LYS A 17 -1.73 -6.61 1.23
C LYS A 17 -1.06 -7.20 -0.01
N PRO A 18 -1.51 -8.33 -0.56
CA PRO A 18 -1.00 -8.83 -1.83
C PRO A 18 -1.47 -7.92 -2.98
N CYS A 19 -0.57 -7.60 -3.91
CA CYS A 19 -0.94 -6.91 -5.14
C CYS A 19 -1.82 -7.81 -6.02
N ALA A 20 -2.97 -7.31 -6.47
CA ALA A 20 -3.91 -8.08 -7.30
C ALA A 20 -3.37 -8.47 -8.69
N VAL A 21 -2.20 -7.96 -9.10
CA VAL A 21 -1.62 -8.17 -10.44
C VAL A 21 -0.34 -8.98 -10.41
N CYS A 22 0.53 -8.74 -9.42
CA CYS A 22 1.82 -9.43 -9.31
C CYS A 22 1.93 -10.34 -8.08
N GLY A 23 0.92 -10.36 -7.20
CA GLY A 23 0.91 -11.17 -5.98
C GLY A 23 1.92 -10.75 -4.91
N ARG A 24 2.77 -9.76 -5.18
CA ARG A 24 3.83 -9.35 -4.24
C ARG A 24 3.24 -8.67 -2.99
N PRO A 25 3.84 -8.90 -1.80
CA PRO A 25 3.45 -8.21 -0.59
C PRO A 25 3.73 -6.71 -0.73
N MET A 26 2.66 -5.93 -0.78
CA MET A 26 2.71 -4.49 -0.92
C MET A 26 2.78 -3.84 0.46
N SER A 27 3.92 -3.20 0.74
CA SER A 27 4.13 -2.47 1.99
C SER A 27 3.24 -1.22 2.05
N TRP A 28 2.62 -0.98 3.20
CA TRP A 28 1.87 0.24 3.46
C TRP A 28 2.72 1.50 3.23
N ARG A 29 2.09 2.54 2.67
CA ARG A 29 2.68 3.87 2.49
C ARG A 29 1.78 4.91 3.14
N ARG A 30 2.39 5.94 3.74
CA ARG A 30 1.67 7.05 4.39
C ARG A 30 0.73 7.79 3.42
N ALA A 31 1.11 7.90 2.16
CA ALA A 31 0.28 8.46 1.08
C ALA A 31 -1.03 7.69 0.85
N TRP A 32 -1.07 6.42 1.25
CA TRP A 32 -2.24 5.55 1.10
C TRP A 32 -3.10 5.48 2.36
N ALA A 33 -2.74 6.19 3.44
CA ALA A 33 -3.49 6.12 4.70
C ALA A 33 -4.99 6.41 4.54
N LYS A 34 -5.36 7.29 3.61
CA LYS A 34 -6.76 7.70 3.38
C LYS A 34 -7.54 6.77 2.45
N ASN A 35 -6.86 6.04 1.57
CA ASN A 35 -7.48 5.23 0.51
C ASN A 35 -6.94 3.79 0.48
N TRP A 36 -6.32 3.32 1.56
CA TRP A 36 -5.71 1.98 1.67
C TRP A 36 -6.66 0.83 1.36
N ASP A 37 -7.97 1.05 1.54
CA ASP A 37 -8.99 0.09 1.17
C ASP A 37 -9.14 -0.05 -0.35
N GLU A 38 -9.04 1.07 -1.07
CA GLU A 38 -9.12 1.13 -2.53
C GLU A 38 -7.81 0.71 -3.22
N VAL A 39 -6.67 0.82 -2.54
CA VAL A 39 -5.38 0.46 -3.15
C VAL A 39 -5.21 -1.06 -3.24
N ARG A 40 -5.35 -1.57 -4.48
CA ARG A 40 -5.21 -3.00 -4.83
C ARG A 40 -3.90 -3.34 -5.55
N TYR A 41 -3.10 -2.33 -5.91
CA TYR A 41 -1.91 -2.48 -6.77
C TYR A 41 -0.68 -1.84 -6.12
N CYS A 42 0.46 -2.53 -6.19
CA CYS A 42 1.71 -2.04 -5.60
C CYS A 42 2.34 -0.86 -6.35
N SER A 43 1.94 -0.64 -7.60
CA SER A 43 2.47 0.42 -8.46
C SER A 43 1.47 0.78 -9.57
N GLU A 44 1.65 1.97 -10.14
CA GLU A 44 0.95 2.43 -11.35
C GLU A 44 1.12 1.44 -12.51
N ALA A 45 2.30 0.82 -12.65
CA ALA A 45 2.55 -0.20 -13.67
C ALA A 45 1.62 -1.42 -13.51
N CYS A 46 1.42 -1.91 -12.27
CA CYS A 46 0.48 -2.99 -11.99
C CYS A 46 -0.97 -2.55 -12.28
N ARG A 47 -1.33 -1.32 -11.90
CA ARG A 47 -2.66 -0.76 -12.21
C ARG A 47 -2.93 -0.74 -13.71
N ARG A 48 -1.96 -0.29 -14.52
CA ARG A 48 -2.08 -0.26 -15.99
C ARG A 48 -2.13 -1.66 -16.60
N ARG A 49 -1.39 -2.62 -16.04
CA ARG A 49 -1.35 -4.01 -16.53
C ARG A 49 -2.69 -4.74 -16.42
N LYS A 50 -3.57 -4.39 -15.47
CA LYS A 50 -4.94 -4.96 -15.40
C LYS A 50 -5.87 -4.46 -16.52
N GLY A 51 -5.55 -3.32 -17.13
CA GLY A 51 -6.35 -2.71 -18.20
C GLY A 51 -5.90 -3.08 -19.61
N ALA A 52 -4.89 -3.94 -19.77
CA ALA A 52 -4.44 -4.41 -21.08
C ALA A 52 -5.08 -5.78 -21.38
N PRO A 53 -5.91 -5.92 -22.43
CA PRO A 53 -6.08 -7.21 -23.09
C PRO A 53 -4.77 -7.65 -23.77
#